data_AF-W2LSW7-F1
#
_entry.id   AF-W2LSW7-F1
#
_cell.length_a   1.000
_cell.length_b   1.000
_cell.length_c   1.000
_cell.angle_alpha   90.00
_cell.angle_beta   90.00
_cell.angle_gamma   90.00
#
_symmetry.space_group_name_H-M   'P 1'
#
loop_
_entity.id
_entity.type
_entity.pdbx_description
1 polymer ?
#
loop_
_entity_poly.entity_id
_entity_poly.type
_entity_poly.pdbx_seq_one_letter_code
_entity_poly.pdbx_strand_id
1 'polypeptide(L)'
;MCSYFYKPIVDAQDEPTGYFRCQCNVLRKQAPKTGYSNIFDHVLKRQPDFVGTMMASSTNTATLSFVDQKSQTVFSWMEWITSCNLPFSWCEDPTVSKYTNLDRISTDTLLKYAGLVVRDLDIDIGLAIPSKFVIMFDGWTFQSEQYLAGFAVFEHDGQADKVVLAFAPLIDDEAPQPAMSSS
;
A
#
# COMPACT_ATOMS: atom_id res chain seq x y z
N MET A 1 -0.16 -15.82 -7.66
CA MET A 1 -0.90 -16.59 -8.68
C MET A 1 -2.36 -16.26 -8.49
N CYS A 2 -3.11 -15.89 -9.54
CA CYS A 2 -4.49 -15.48 -9.34
C CYS A 2 -5.38 -16.68 -8.96
N SER A 3 -5.82 -16.77 -7.70
CA SER A 3 -6.61 -17.92 -7.19
C SER A 3 -8.04 -17.93 -7.72
N TYR A 4 -8.54 -16.79 -8.21
CA TYR A 4 -9.85 -16.72 -8.87
C TYR A 4 -9.88 -17.51 -10.17
N PHE A 5 -8.89 -17.29 -11.04
CA PHE A 5 -8.86 -17.94 -12.35
C PHE A 5 -8.18 -19.30 -12.36
N TYR A 6 -7.33 -19.58 -11.36
CA TYR A 6 -6.52 -20.78 -11.36
C TYR A 6 -6.59 -21.56 -10.06
N LYS A 7 -6.75 -22.87 -10.21
CA LYS A 7 -6.59 -23.83 -9.12
C LYS A 7 -5.25 -24.55 -9.25
N PRO A 8 -4.44 -24.63 -8.19
CA PRO A 8 -3.21 -25.42 -8.20
C PRO A 8 -3.57 -26.90 -8.41
N ILE A 9 -2.75 -27.60 -9.20
CA ILE A 9 -2.83 -29.04 -9.33
C ILE A 9 -1.86 -29.65 -8.32
N VAL A 10 -2.44 -30.42 -7.42
CA VAL A 10 -1.72 -31.22 -6.44
C VAL A 10 -1.60 -32.66 -6.94
N ASP A 11 -0.54 -33.36 -6.53
CA ASP A 11 -0.39 -34.79 -6.80
C ASP A 11 -1.15 -35.65 -5.79
N ALA A 12 -0.93 -36.97 -5.82
CA ALA A 12 -1.60 -37.91 -4.93
C ALA A 12 -1.20 -37.75 -3.45
N GLN A 13 -0.17 -36.95 -3.15
CA GLN A 13 0.33 -36.63 -1.82
C GLN A 13 -0.07 -35.22 -1.38
N ASP A 14 -0.96 -34.56 -2.13
CA ASP A 14 -1.38 -33.16 -1.93
C ASP A 14 -0.25 -32.13 -2.17
N GLU A 15 0.84 -32.54 -2.83
CA GLU A 15 1.99 -31.67 -3.08
C GLU A 15 1.83 -30.87 -4.37
N PRO A 16 2.27 -29.59 -4.42
CA PRO A 16 2.11 -28.75 -5.61
C PRO A 16 2.94 -29.25 -6.80
N THR A 17 2.26 -29.63 -7.89
CA THR A 17 2.94 -30.11 -9.13
C THR A 17 3.57 -28.99 -9.96
N GLY A 18 3.36 -27.73 -9.57
CA GLY A 18 3.73 -26.55 -10.35
C GLY A 18 2.85 -26.30 -11.59
N TYR A 19 1.81 -27.12 -11.79
CA TYR A 19 0.77 -26.90 -12.79
C TYR A 19 -0.46 -26.25 -12.17
N PHE A 20 -1.11 -25.41 -12.96
CA PHE A 20 -2.32 -24.69 -12.59
C PHE A 20 -3.40 -24.92 -13.64
N ARG A 21 -4.63 -25.17 -13.19
CA ARG A 21 -5.79 -25.31 -14.07
C ARG A 21 -6.57 -24.01 -14.09
N CYS A 22 -6.68 -23.42 -15.27
CA CYS A 22 -7.55 -22.27 -15.49
C CYS A 22 -9.03 -22.69 -15.46
N GLN A 23 -9.95 -21.77 -15.17
CA GLN A 23 -11.40 -21.97 -15.32
C GLN A 23 -11.80 -22.43 -16.74
N CYS A 24 -11.04 -22.06 -17.78
CA CYS A 24 -11.24 -22.57 -19.14
C CYS A 24 -10.72 -24.01 -19.36
N ASN A 25 -10.39 -24.72 -18.28
CA ASN A 25 -9.84 -26.08 -18.23
C ASN A 25 -8.45 -26.26 -18.86
N VAL A 26 -7.78 -25.19 -19.28
CA VAL A 26 -6.42 -25.25 -19.80
C VAL A 26 -5.41 -25.34 -18.65
N LEU A 27 -4.51 -26.32 -18.74
CA LEU A 27 -3.37 -26.48 -17.84
C LEU A 27 -2.23 -25.55 -18.26
N ARG A 28 -1.65 -24.84 -17.28
CA ARG A 28 -0.51 -23.95 -17.46
C ARG A 28 0.54 -24.21 -16.39
N LYS A 29 1.80 -24.14 -16.79
CA LYS A 29 2.95 -24.12 -15.88
C LYS A 29 3.54 -22.72 -15.88
N GLN A 30 3.94 -22.22 -14.71
CA GLN A 30 4.64 -20.95 -14.64
C GLN A 30 6.00 -21.09 -15.32
N ALA A 31 6.32 -20.20 -16.27
CA ALA A 31 7.59 -20.28 -16.98
C ALA A 31 8.71 -19.77 -16.06
N PRO A 32 9.91 -20.40 -16.10
CA PRO A 32 11.03 -19.96 -15.29
C PRO A 32 11.40 -18.51 -15.64
N LYS A 33 11.66 -17.69 -14.61
CA LYS A 33 12.17 -16.31 -14.74
C LYS A 33 11.26 -15.28 -15.43
N THR A 34 10.02 -15.62 -15.81
CA THR A 34 9.09 -14.68 -16.45
C THR A 34 8.06 -14.07 -15.47
N GLY A 35 8.17 -14.34 -14.17
CA GLY A 35 7.14 -13.97 -13.22
C GLY A 35 5.78 -14.58 -13.58
N TYR A 36 4.69 -13.81 -13.47
CA TYR A 36 3.32 -14.26 -13.78
C TYR A 36 2.84 -13.90 -15.20
N SER A 37 3.66 -13.23 -16.01
CA SER A 37 3.23 -12.63 -17.28
C SER A 37 2.63 -13.65 -18.26
N ASN A 38 3.20 -14.85 -18.34
CA ASN A 38 2.72 -15.90 -19.25
C ASN A 38 1.35 -16.48 -18.86
N ILE A 39 1.03 -16.44 -17.57
CA ILE A 39 -0.25 -16.89 -17.01
C ILE A 39 -1.28 -15.76 -17.15
N PHE A 40 -0.87 -14.52 -16.90
CA PHE A 40 -1.73 -13.34 -17.04
C PHE A 40 -2.15 -13.12 -18.50
N ASP A 41 -1.23 -13.25 -19.45
CA ASP A 41 -1.52 -13.22 -20.89
C ASP A 41 -2.58 -14.24 -21.32
N HIS A 42 -2.58 -15.42 -20.68
CA HIS A 42 -3.59 -16.44 -20.96
C HIS A 42 -4.97 -16.01 -20.49
N VAL A 43 -5.07 -15.42 -19.29
CA VAL A 43 -6.33 -14.91 -18.74
C VAL A 43 -6.86 -13.81 -19.64
N LEU A 44 -6.04 -12.83 -20.00
CA LEU A 44 -6.44 -11.72 -20.89
C LEU A 44 -6.95 -12.22 -22.25
N LYS A 45 -6.36 -13.29 -22.81
CA LYS A 45 -6.80 -13.86 -24.09
C LYS A 45 -8.05 -14.74 -24.00
N ARG A 46 -8.35 -15.32 -22.85
CA ARG A 46 -9.41 -16.34 -22.71
C ARG A 46 -10.60 -15.90 -21.86
N GLN A 47 -10.46 -14.81 -21.10
CA GLN A 47 -11.49 -14.23 -20.25
C GLN A 47 -11.86 -12.85 -20.80
N PRO A 48 -12.84 -12.77 -21.73
CA PRO A 48 -13.21 -11.50 -22.37
C PRO A 48 -13.77 -10.46 -21.38
N ASP A 49 -14.25 -10.89 -20.23
CA ASP A 49 -14.77 -10.03 -19.16
C ASP A 49 -13.84 -9.97 -17.93
N PHE A 50 -12.53 -10.15 -18.15
CA PHE A 50 -11.52 -10.08 -17.08
C PHE A 50 -11.59 -8.75 -16.31
N VAL A 51 -11.69 -7.63 -17.04
CA VAL A 51 -11.70 -6.29 -16.47
C VAL A 51 -13.00 -6.05 -15.69
N GLY A 52 -14.15 -6.44 -16.24
CA GLY A 52 -15.43 -6.31 -15.52
C GLY A 52 -15.47 -7.15 -14.26
N THR A 53 -14.95 -8.38 -14.32
CA THR A 53 -14.83 -9.28 -13.16
C THR A 53 -13.88 -8.72 -12.08
N MET A 54 -12.75 -8.14 -12.50
CA MET A 54 -11.79 -7.52 -11.58
C MET A 54 -12.41 -6.31 -10.87
N MET A 55 -13.08 -5.42 -11.61
CA MET A 55 -13.72 -4.21 -11.07
C MET A 55 -14.91 -4.56 -10.16
N ALA A 56 -15.70 -5.58 -10.51
CA ALA A 56 -16.77 -6.10 -9.64
C ALA A 56 -16.25 -6.79 -8.38
N SER A 57 -15.00 -7.27 -8.42
CA SER A 57 -14.31 -7.90 -7.29
C SER A 57 -13.65 -6.90 -6.35
N SER A 58 -13.42 -5.65 -6.78
CA SER A 58 -12.74 -4.60 -6.03
C SER A 58 -13.42 -4.21 -4.71
N THR A 59 -14.70 -4.57 -4.53
CA THR A 59 -15.47 -4.32 -3.30
C THR A 59 -15.45 -5.50 -2.32
N ASN A 60 -14.74 -6.60 -2.63
CA ASN A 60 -14.69 -7.82 -1.82
C ASN A 60 -13.24 -8.37 -1.72
N THR A 61 -13.02 -9.37 -0.87
CA THR A 61 -11.77 -10.17 -0.77
C THR A 61 -11.29 -10.77 -2.10
N ALA A 62 -12.06 -10.65 -3.18
CA ALA A 62 -11.73 -11.13 -4.50
C ALA A 62 -10.63 -10.30 -5.20
N THR A 63 -10.39 -9.02 -4.88
CA THR A 63 -9.20 -8.29 -5.39
C THR A 63 -7.89 -8.93 -4.92
N LEU A 64 -7.86 -9.45 -3.69
CA LEU A 64 -6.69 -10.17 -3.15
C LEU A 64 -6.37 -11.42 -3.97
N SER A 65 -7.37 -12.05 -4.57
CA SER A 65 -7.17 -13.21 -5.44
C SER A 65 -6.38 -12.89 -6.71
N PHE A 66 -6.19 -11.63 -7.08
CA PHE A 66 -5.39 -11.19 -8.24
C PHE A 66 -3.97 -10.79 -7.88
N VAL A 67 -3.75 -10.41 -6.63
CA VAL A 67 -2.48 -9.91 -6.11
C VAL A 67 -1.62 -11.11 -5.68
N ASP A 68 -0.30 -11.05 -5.89
CA ASP A 68 0.57 -12.11 -5.40
C ASP A 68 0.67 -12.10 -3.86
N GLN A 69 0.95 -13.26 -3.28
CA GLN A 69 0.97 -13.43 -1.81
C GLN A 69 1.91 -12.42 -1.12
N LYS A 70 3.05 -12.10 -1.74
CA LYS A 70 4.02 -11.18 -1.14
C LYS A 70 3.45 -9.77 -1.07
N SER A 71 2.85 -9.30 -2.15
CA SER A 71 2.17 -8.00 -2.20
C SER A 71 1.00 -7.94 -1.21
N GLN A 72 0.22 -9.03 -1.07
CA GLN A 72 -0.86 -9.11 -0.08
C GLN A 72 -0.34 -9.04 1.36
N THR A 73 0.72 -9.78 1.68
CA THR A 73 1.36 -9.76 3.01
C THR A 73 1.84 -8.35 3.34
N VAL A 74 2.55 -7.71 2.42
CA VAL A 74 3.09 -6.35 2.62
C VAL A 74 1.96 -5.34 2.81
N PHE A 75 0.91 -5.39 1.98
CA PHE A 75 -0.26 -4.52 2.11
C PHE A 75 -0.96 -4.71 3.45
N SER A 76 -1.22 -5.96 3.86
CA SER A 76 -1.88 -6.27 5.13
C SER A 76 -1.09 -5.77 6.34
N TRP A 77 0.25 -5.87 6.30
CA TRP A 77 1.10 -5.30 7.34
C TRP A 77 1.03 -3.77 7.37
N MET A 78 1.11 -3.10 6.22
CA MET A 78 0.99 -1.64 6.15
C MET A 78 -0.38 -1.16 6.64
N GLU A 79 -1.47 -1.79 6.20
CA GLU A 79 -2.83 -1.48 6.63
C GLU A 79 -2.98 -1.61 8.15
N TRP A 80 -2.51 -2.73 8.73
CA TRP A 80 -2.61 -2.94 10.17
C TRP A 80 -1.80 -1.91 10.97
N ILE A 81 -0.54 -1.70 10.59
CA ILE A 81 0.36 -0.78 11.29
C ILE A 81 -0.17 0.65 11.25
N THR A 82 -0.65 1.10 10.09
CA THR A 82 -1.19 2.46 9.93
C THR A 82 -2.54 2.64 10.62
N SER A 83 -3.45 1.68 10.50
CA SER A 83 -4.79 1.76 11.11
C SER A 83 -4.78 1.75 12.63
N CYS A 84 -3.81 1.05 13.23
CA CYS A 84 -3.67 0.94 14.68
C CYS A 84 -2.57 1.85 15.26
N ASN A 85 -1.92 2.67 14.43
CA ASN A 85 -0.81 3.53 14.82
C ASN A 85 0.29 2.78 15.60
N LEU A 86 0.75 1.65 15.05
CA LEU A 86 1.73 0.77 15.67
C LEU A 86 3.16 1.12 15.19
N PRO A 87 4.20 0.74 15.95
CA PRO A 87 5.59 0.87 15.48
C PRO A 87 5.81 0.07 14.19
N PHE A 88 6.66 0.57 13.27
CA PHE A 88 7.00 -0.20 12.07
C PHE A 88 7.68 -1.54 12.37
N SER A 89 8.37 -1.65 13.50
CA SER A 89 8.97 -2.89 14.00
C SER A 89 7.95 -3.94 14.45
N TRP A 90 6.65 -3.61 14.47
CA TRP A 90 5.60 -4.53 14.86
C TRP A 90 5.54 -5.80 14.00
N CYS A 91 5.90 -5.70 12.72
CA CYS A 91 5.93 -6.86 11.82
C CYS A 91 7.03 -7.88 12.17
N GLU A 92 8.01 -7.50 13.00
CA GLU A 92 9.10 -8.36 13.47
C GLU A 92 8.86 -8.88 14.90
N ASP A 93 7.79 -8.45 15.58
CA ASP A 93 7.54 -8.82 16.96
C ASP A 93 7.31 -10.35 17.10
N PRO A 94 8.08 -11.04 17.97
CA PRO A 94 7.98 -12.49 18.14
C PRO A 94 6.62 -12.95 18.66
N THR A 95 5.92 -12.12 19.43
CA THR A 95 4.59 -12.41 19.97
C THR A 95 3.55 -12.27 18.88
N VAL A 96 3.58 -11.19 18.11
CA VAL A 96 2.66 -10.97 16.98
C VAL A 96 2.77 -12.12 15.99
N SER A 97 3.99 -12.54 15.67
CA SER A 97 4.23 -13.68 14.78
C SER A 97 3.60 -15.00 15.26
N LYS A 98 3.32 -15.18 16.55
CA LYS A 98 2.66 -16.38 17.07
C LYS A 98 1.15 -16.36 16.87
N TYR A 99 0.55 -15.18 16.76
CA TYR A 99 -0.90 -14.98 16.73
C TYR A 99 -1.43 -14.50 15.38
N THR A 100 -0.56 -14.07 14.47
CA THR A 100 -0.93 -13.67 13.11
C THR A 100 -0.74 -14.81 12.11
N ASN A 101 -1.55 -14.79 11.05
CA ASN A 101 -1.39 -15.65 9.86
C ASN A 101 -0.60 -14.96 8.73
N LEU A 102 -0.12 -13.74 8.95
CA LEU A 102 0.70 -13.02 7.97
C LEU A 102 2.12 -13.57 7.95
N ASP A 103 2.69 -13.73 6.76
CA ASP A 103 4.10 -14.10 6.62
C ASP A 103 4.99 -13.02 7.26
N ARG A 104 6.08 -13.48 7.90
CA ARG A 104 7.07 -12.57 8.48
C ARG A 104 7.73 -11.73 7.39
N ILE A 105 7.85 -10.43 7.66
CA ILE A 105 8.65 -9.50 6.88
C ILE A 105 9.58 -8.72 7.81
N SER A 106 10.70 -8.22 7.27
CA SER A 106 11.54 -7.31 8.04
C SER A 106 10.99 -5.89 8.00
N THR A 107 11.37 -5.08 9.00
CA THR A 107 11.07 -3.64 9.04
C THR A 107 11.61 -2.95 7.79
N ASP A 108 12.82 -3.32 7.33
CA ASP A 108 13.40 -2.79 6.08
C ASP A 108 12.54 -3.11 4.86
N THR A 109 11.97 -4.31 4.81
CA THR A 109 11.11 -4.73 3.71
C THR A 109 9.82 -3.92 3.71
N LEU A 110 9.20 -3.76 4.89
CA LEU A 110 8.00 -2.95 5.07
C LEU A 110 8.26 -1.50 4.62
N LEU A 111 9.29 -0.85 5.16
CA LEU A 111 9.63 0.53 4.84
C LEU A 111 9.99 0.73 3.37
N LYS A 112 10.68 -0.24 2.75
CA LYS A 112 10.95 -0.21 1.31
C LYS A 112 9.67 -0.15 0.49
N TYR A 113 8.68 -0.99 0.78
CA TYR A 113 7.42 -0.97 0.04
C TYR A 113 6.54 0.21 0.41
N ALA A 114 6.51 0.62 1.69
CA ALA A 114 5.82 1.84 2.10
C ALA A 114 6.34 3.06 1.32
N GLY A 115 7.66 3.18 1.16
CA GLY A 115 8.26 4.24 0.34
C GLY A 115 7.88 4.16 -1.15
N LEU A 116 7.72 2.96 -1.71
CA LEU A 116 7.22 2.80 -3.08
C LEU A 116 5.75 3.22 -3.21
N VAL A 117 4.91 2.85 -2.23
CA VAL A 117 3.49 3.24 -2.18
C VAL A 117 3.35 4.75 -2.03
N VAL A 118 4.13 5.39 -1.15
CA VAL A 118 4.13 6.85 -0.98
C VAL A 118 4.53 7.54 -2.29
N ARG A 119 5.57 7.06 -2.98
CA ARG A 119 5.98 7.65 -4.25
C ARG A 119 4.89 7.55 -5.32
N ASP A 120 4.19 6.42 -5.40
CA ASP A 120 3.11 6.25 -6.36
C ASP A 120 1.89 7.13 -5.96
N LEU A 121 1.60 7.25 -4.66
CA LEU A 121 0.61 8.18 -4.12
C LEU A 121 0.93 9.65 -4.46
N ASP A 122 2.20 10.06 -4.36
CA ASP A 122 2.62 11.44 -4.70
C ASP A 122 2.35 11.77 -6.18
N ILE A 123 2.55 10.79 -7.07
CA ILE A 123 2.22 10.92 -8.49
C ILE A 123 0.70 11.07 -8.67
N ASP A 124 -0.09 10.22 -8.02
CA ASP A 124 -1.55 10.25 -8.10
C ASP A 124 -2.12 11.56 -7.56
N ILE A 125 -1.59 12.05 -6.42
CA ILE A 125 -1.92 13.37 -5.86
C ILE A 125 -1.55 14.47 -6.86
N GLY A 126 -0.36 14.42 -7.45
CA GLY A 126 0.09 15.39 -8.44
C GLY A 126 -0.78 15.43 -9.70
N LEU A 127 -1.39 14.31 -10.08
CA LEU A 127 -2.35 14.22 -11.19
C LEU A 127 -3.77 14.65 -10.79
N ALA A 128 -4.15 14.46 -9.53
CA ALA A 128 -5.47 14.81 -9.01
C ALA A 128 -5.61 16.31 -8.71
N ILE A 129 -4.54 16.97 -8.26
CA ILE A 129 -4.57 18.40 -7.93
C ILE A 129 -4.69 19.25 -9.21
N PRO A 130 -5.69 20.14 -9.32
CA PRO A 130 -5.87 20.99 -10.49
C PRO A 130 -4.82 22.12 -10.57
N SER A 131 -4.69 22.76 -11.72
CA SER A 131 -3.77 23.90 -11.93
C SER A 131 -4.06 25.13 -11.05
N LYS A 132 -5.24 25.21 -10.44
CA LYS A 132 -5.65 26.28 -9.52
C LYS A 132 -6.14 25.65 -8.23
N PHE A 133 -5.42 25.92 -7.15
CA PHE A 133 -5.77 25.49 -5.80
C PHE A 133 -5.29 26.55 -4.80
N VAL A 134 -5.81 26.48 -3.58
CA VAL A 134 -5.40 27.31 -2.45
C VAL A 134 -4.52 26.48 -1.53
N ILE A 135 -3.45 27.08 -1.00
CA ILE A 135 -2.63 26.46 0.04
C ILE A 135 -3.20 26.87 1.40
N MET A 136 -3.51 25.89 2.23
CA MET A 136 -3.97 26.09 3.62
C MET A 136 -2.93 25.54 4.59
N PHE A 137 -2.68 26.24 5.68
CA PHE A 137 -1.80 25.79 6.75
C PHE A 137 -2.61 25.48 8.01
N ASP A 138 -2.31 24.36 8.66
CA ASP A 138 -2.88 23.98 9.96
C ASP A 138 -1.77 23.59 10.93
N GLY A 139 -1.86 24.08 12.16
CA GLY A 139 -0.86 23.87 13.19
C GLY A 139 -1.45 23.16 14.41
N TRP A 140 -0.76 22.16 14.92
CA TRP A 140 -1.17 21.44 16.13
C TRP A 140 0.03 21.14 17.03
N THR A 141 -0.25 20.84 18.30
CA THR A 141 0.76 20.39 19.25
C THR A 141 0.54 18.92 19.57
N PHE A 142 1.59 18.10 19.48
CA PHE A 142 1.58 16.70 19.88
C PHE A 142 2.78 16.40 20.77
N GLN A 143 2.53 15.87 21.97
CA GLN A 143 3.57 15.46 22.94
C GLN A 143 4.69 16.51 23.17
N SER A 144 4.31 17.79 23.22
CA SER A 144 5.21 18.97 23.42
C SER A 144 5.92 19.48 22.16
N GLU A 145 5.75 18.84 21.01
CA GLU A 145 6.25 19.34 19.73
C GLU A 145 5.12 20.04 18.97
N GLN A 146 5.43 21.20 18.38
CA GLN A 146 4.52 21.90 17.48
C GLN A 146 4.72 21.38 16.05
N TYR A 147 3.63 21.17 15.33
CA TYR A 147 3.63 20.70 13.96
C TYR A 147 2.90 21.71 13.08
N LEU A 148 3.32 21.79 11.82
CA LEU A 148 2.66 22.55 10.78
C LEU A 148 2.43 21.64 9.57
N ALA A 149 1.20 21.55 9.09
CA ALA A 149 0.86 20.93 7.81
C ALA A 149 0.46 21.96 6.78
N GLY A 150 0.86 21.72 5.53
CA GLY A 150 0.36 22.39 4.34
C GLY A 150 -0.58 21.49 3.56
N PHE A 151 -1.71 22.03 3.14
CA PHE A 151 -2.74 21.34 2.35
C PHE A 151 -2.97 22.08 1.03
N ALA A 152 -3.21 21.34 -0.05
CA ALA A 152 -3.86 21.86 -1.23
C ALA A 152 -5.38 21.72 -1.07
N VAL A 153 -6.11 22.83 -1.22
CA VAL A 153 -7.58 22.87 -1.19
C VAL A 153 -8.08 23.34 -2.55
N PHE A 154 -8.97 22.56 -3.15
CA PHE A 154 -9.49 22.81 -4.50
C PHE A 154 -10.95 22.39 -4.63
N GLU A 155 -11.61 22.84 -5.70
CA GLU A 155 -12.96 22.40 -6.03
C GLU A 155 -12.90 21.09 -6.81
N HIS A 156 -13.65 20.09 -6.35
CA HIS A 156 -13.83 18.80 -6.99
C HIS A 156 -15.31 18.42 -6.90
N ASP A 157 -15.96 18.20 -8.04
CA ASP A 157 -17.39 17.86 -8.14
C ASP A 157 -18.32 18.81 -7.35
N GLY A 158 -18.04 20.11 -7.37
CA GLY A 158 -18.82 21.13 -6.68
C GLY A 158 -18.64 21.17 -5.16
N GLN A 159 -17.70 20.41 -4.61
CA GLN A 159 -17.32 20.42 -3.19
C GLN A 159 -15.85 20.82 -3.03
N ALA A 160 -15.52 21.40 -1.87
CA ALA A 160 -14.14 21.66 -1.52
C ALA A 160 -13.48 20.36 -1.06
N ASP A 161 -12.46 19.93 -1.79
CA ASP A 161 -11.62 18.78 -1.42
C ASP A 161 -10.25 19.27 -0.92
N LYS A 162 -9.58 18.45 -0.10
CA LYS A 162 -8.28 18.79 0.48
C LYS A 162 -7.33 17.61 0.49
N VAL A 163 -6.07 17.86 0.15
CA VAL A 163 -4.98 16.88 0.20
C VAL A 163 -3.80 17.45 0.99
N VAL A 164 -3.23 16.64 1.89
CA VAL A 164 -2.00 16.99 2.62
C VAL A 164 -0.82 16.99 1.63
N LEU A 165 -0.07 18.09 1.56
CA LEU A 165 1.14 18.19 0.74
C LEU A 165 2.39 17.85 1.55
N ALA A 166 2.45 18.34 2.77
CA ALA A 166 3.57 18.12 3.69
C ALA A 166 3.12 18.43 5.11
N PHE A 167 3.80 17.84 6.08
CA PHE A 167 3.77 18.28 7.46
C PHE A 167 5.15 18.08 8.09
N ALA A 168 5.51 18.97 9.02
CA ALA A 168 6.80 18.90 9.70
C ALA A 168 6.69 19.45 11.13
N PRO A 169 7.52 18.96 12.07
CA PRO A 169 7.69 19.62 13.35
C PRO A 169 8.32 21.00 13.14
N LEU A 170 7.88 21.98 13.93
CA LEU A 170 8.50 23.29 14.03
C LEU A 170 9.68 23.20 14.98
N ILE A 171 10.86 23.58 14.50
CA ILE A 171 12.07 23.68 15.32
C ILE A 171 12.01 25.02 16.04
N ASP A 172 12.10 24.99 17.36
CA ASP A 172 12.21 26.21 18.16
C ASP A 172 13.65 26.72 18.04
N ASP A 173 13.89 27.69 17.16
CA ASP A 173 15.15 28.42 17.10
C ASP A 173 15.21 29.37 18.31
N GLU A 174 15.56 28.84 19.49
CA GLU A 174 15.85 29.67 20.65
C GLU A 174 17.15 30.43 20.40
N ALA A 175 17.06 31.56 19.70
CA ALA A 175 18.15 32.52 19.58
C ALA A 175 18.50 33.02 20.99
N PRO A 176 19.77 32.93 21.44
CA PRO A 176 20.15 33.43 22.75
C PRO A 176 19.82 34.92 22.85
N GLN A 177 18.87 35.29 23.70
CA GLN A 177 18.64 36.67 24.09
C GLN A 177 19.95 37.20 24.70
N PRO A 178 20.59 38.25 24.14
CA PRO A 178 21.76 38.82 24.79
C PRO A 178 21.33 39.34 26.16
N ALA A 179 21.95 38.82 27.22
CA ALA A 179 21.75 39.29 28.57
C ALA A 179 21.99 40.80 28.62
N MET A 180 20.92 41.59 28.78
CA MET A 180 21.06 42.98 29.18
C MET A 180 21.56 42.98 30.62
N SER A 181 22.87 43.11 30.79
CA SER A 181 23.49 43.49 32.05
C SER A 181 23.11 44.94 32.32
N SER A 182 22.12 45.16 33.19
CA SER A 182 21.91 46.45 33.83
C SER A 182 23.05 46.70 34.81
N SER A 183 23.79 47.79 34.58
CA SER A 183 24.84 48.32 35.46
C SER A 183 24.28 48.84 36.79
#